data_AF-A0AAV5TMJ0-F1
#
_entry.id   AF-A0AAV5TMJ0-F1
#
_cell.length_a   1.000
_cell.length_b   1.000
_cell.length_c   1.000
_cell.angle_alpha   90.00
_cell.angle_beta   90.00
_cell.angle_gamma   90.00
#
_symmetry.space_group_name_H-M   'P 1'
#
loop_
_entity.id
_entity.type
_entity.pdbx_description
1 polymer ?
#
loop_
_entity_poly.entity_id
_entity_poly.type
_entity_poly.pdbx_seq_one_letter_code
_entity_poly.pdbx_strand_id
1 'polypeptide(L)'
;MSPSTSSLALLILIVFSLANLPASHYIGDRAYFLRQNSECKGGKVYEVKNVRDIGQCEEACRQFDCAAVNLFQLSEFYFVCEILQYVNGVIPAQGAACYIGQ
;
A
#
# COMPACT_ATOMS: atom_id res chain seq x y z
N MET A 1 -38.84 15.52 -31.67
CA MET A 1 -37.39 15.26 -31.85
C MET A 1 -36.73 15.55 -30.51
N SER A 2 -36.47 14.49 -29.74
CA SER A 2 -35.85 14.58 -28.42
C SER A 2 -34.33 14.51 -28.58
N PRO A 3 -33.53 15.35 -27.91
CA PRO A 3 -32.11 15.10 -27.81
C PRO A 3 -31.88 14.10 -26.68
N SER A 4 -31.43 12.90 -27.04
CA SER A 4 -30.80 11.94 -26.14
C SER A 4 -29.48 12.54 -25.64
N THR A 5 -29.50 13.19 -24.48
CA THR A 5 -28.26 13.61 -23.82
C THR A 5 -27.55 12.38 -23.29
N SER A 6 -26.37 12.13 -23.88
CA SER A 6 -25.42 11.09 -23.53
C SER A 6 -25.35 10.86 -22.03
N SER A 7 -25.64 9.63 -21.60
CA SER A 7 -25.09 9.09 -20.37
C SER A 7 -23.57 9.01 -20.55
N LEU A 8 -22.88 10.08 -20.20
CA LEU A 8 -21.48 10.04 -19.78
C LEU A 8 -21.45 9.13 -18.56
N ALA A 9 -21.37 7.83 -18.81
CA ALA A 9 -21.07 6.83 -17.82
C ALA A 9 -19.86 7.35 -17.06
N LEU A 10 -20.10 7.62 -15.78
CA LEU A 10 -19.13 7.96 -14.77
C LEU A 10 -18.12 6.80 -14.69
N LEU A 11 -17.17 6.76 -15.62
CA LEU A 11 -15.97 5.93 -15.56
C LEU A 11 -15.11 6.56 -14.47
N ILE A 12 -15.52 6.33 -13.22
CA ILE A 12 -14.61 6.32 -12.08
C ILE A 12 -13.66 5.18 -12.40
N LEU A 13 -12.59 5.47 -13.14
CA LEU A 13 -11.40 4.67 -13.10
C LEU A 13 -10.94 4.77 -11.64
N ILE A 14 -11.35 3.82 -10.82
CA ILE A 14 -10.72 3.58 -9.52
C ILE A 14 -9.32 3.07 -9.88
N VAL A 15 -8.47 4.01 -10.27
CA VAL A 15 -7.03 3.77 -10.31
C VAL A 15 -6.68 3.57 -8.85
N PHE A 16 -6.48 2.32 -8.45
CA PHE A 16 -5.89 1.94 -7.17
C PHE A 16 -4.42 2.41 -7.15
N SER A 17 -4.21 3.71 -7.30
CA SER A 17 -2.90 4.30 -7.12
C SER A 17 -2.66 4.42 -5.63
N LEU A 18 -1.40 4.27 -5.21
CA LEU A 18 -1.00 4.52 -3.83
C LEU A 18 -1.18 6.00 -3.42
N ALA A 19 -1.78 6.86 -4.26
CA ALA A 19 -1.86 8.31 -4.05
C ALA A 19 -2.77 8.73 -2.86
N ASN A 20 -3.77 7.92 -2.49
CA ASN A 20 -4.76 8.27 -1.47
C ASN A 20 -4.80 7.22 -0.34
N LEU A 21 -3.63 6.86 0.19
CA LEU A 21 -3.53 5.95 1.32
C LEU A 21 -3.90 6.66 2.64
N PRO A 22 -4.51 5.97 3.61
CA PRO A 22 -4.82 6.54 4.92
C PRO A 22 -3.54 6.89 5.69
N ALA A 23 -3.51 8.04 6.38
CA ALA A 23 -2.32 8.51 7.09
C ALA A 23 -1.82 7.55 8.18
N SER A 24 -2.72 6.73 8.73
CA SER A 24 -2.41 5.68 9.69
C SER A 24 -3.31 4.47 9.49
N HIS A 25 -2.81 3.31 9.87
CA HIS A 25 -3.54 2.05 9.87
C HIS A 25 -3.17 1.22 11.12
N TYR A 26 -4.07 0.37 11.61
CA TYR A 26 -3.79 -0.49 12.77
C TYR A 26 -3.63 -1.94 12.30
N ILE A 27 -2.55 -2.59 12.74
CA ILE A 27 -2.36 -4.04 12.54
C ILE A 27 -2.31 -4.67 13.92
N GLY A 28 -3.41 -5.35 14.30
CA GLY A 28 -3.64 -5.71 15.70
C GLY A 28 -3.73 -4.46 16.57
N ASP A 29 -2.94 -4.42 17.64
CA ASP A 29 -2.94 -3.31 18.61
C ASP A 29 -1.88 -2.23 18.30
N ARG A 30 -1.06 -2.41 17.23
CA ARG A 30 0.01 -1.48 16.87
C ARG A 30 -0.45 -0.53 15.75
N ALA A 31 -0.22 0.77 15.95
CA ALA A 31 -0.47 1.79 14.94
C ALA A 31 0.72 1.90 13.98
N TYR A 32 0.42 1.95 12.68
CA TYR A 32 1.39 2.15 11.62
C TYR A 32 1.11 3.45 10.89
N PHE A 33 2.15 4.25 10.64
CA PHE A 33 2.03 5.58 10.05
C PHE A 33 2.62 5.64 8.66
N LEU A 34 1.88 6.28 7.76
CA LEU A 34 2.22 6.40 6.35
C LEU A 34 3.44 7.31 6.13
N ARG A 35 4.28 6.87 5.21
CA ARG A 35 5.32 7.62 4.51
C ARG A 35 5.03 7.48 3.03
N GLN A 36 4.30 8.45 2.50
CA GLN A 36 3.86 8.48 1.11
C GLN A 36 5.07 8.66 0.17
N ASN A 37 5.00 8.09 -1.04
CA ASN A 37 6.05 8.20 -2.07
C ASN A 37 7.44 7.81 -1.54
N SER A 38 7.48 6.80 -0.69
CA SER A 38 8.66 6.40 0.06
C SER A 38 8.73 4.89 0.20
N GLU A 39 9.96 4.39 0.30
CA GLU A 39 10.28 3.01 0.62
C GLU A 39 11.06 2.97 1.95
N CYS A 40 10.66 2.09 2.85
CA CYS A 40 11.45 1.75 4.02
C CYS A 40 12.54 0.74 3.67
N LYS A 41 13.77 1.04 4.07
CA LYS A 41 14.90 0.13 4.00
C LYS A 41 15.05 -0.59 5.33
N GLY A 42 15.38 -1.87 5.29
CA GLY A 42 15.53 -2.69 6.49
C GLY A 42 15.60 -4.18 6.20
N GLY A 43 15.35 -4.98 7.24
CA GLY A 43 15.40 -6.44 7.16
C GLY A 43 14.11 -7.01 6.61
N LYS A 44 14.02 -7.17 5.29
CA LYS A 44 12.88 -7.84 4.64
C LYS A 44 12.85 -9.31 5.05
N VAL A 45 11.72 -9.75 5.60
CA VAL A 45 11.49 -11.13 6.04
C VAL A 45 10.46 -11.87 5.18
N TYR A 46 9.59 -11.13 4.50
CA TYR A 46 8.58 -11.72 3.62
C TYR A 46 8.15 -10.78 2.50
N GLU A 47 7.58 -11.35 1.44
CA GLU A 47 6.99 -10.62 0.32
C GLU A 47 5.66 -11.25 -0.06
N VAL A 48 4.61 -10.43 -0.15
CA VAL A 48 3.32 -10.85 -0.70
C VAL A 48 3.22 -10.33 -2.13
N LYS A 49 3.11 -11.26 -3.09
CA LYS A 49 2.96 -10.96 -4.51
C LYS A 49 1.50 -10.98 -4.94
N ASN A 50 1.18 -10.28 -6.03
CA ASN A 50 -0.17 -10.24 -6.59
C ASN A 50 -1.21 -9.78 -5.56
N VAL A 51 -0.87 -8.75 -4.77
CA VAL A 51 -1.75 -8.23 -3.72
C VAL A 51 -3.02 -7.70 -4.37
N ARG A 52 -4.17 -8.23 -3.93
CA ARG A 52 -5.50 -7.79 -4.36
C ARG A 52 -6.24 -7.03 -3.26
N ASP A 53 -5.84 -7.27 -2.03
CA ASP A 53 -6.40 -6.69 -0.81
C ASP A 53 -5.23 -6.37 0.13
N ILE A 54 -5.19 -5.15 0.65
CA ILE A 54 -4.14 -4.71 1.58
C ILE A 54 -4.15 -5.53 2.88
N GLY A 55 -5.29 -6.13 3.26
CA GLY A 55 -5.39 -7.07 4.37
C GLY A 55 -4.46 -8.28 4.25
N GLN A 56 -4.04 -8.66 3.02
CA GLN A 56 -3.03 -9.70 2.82
C GLN A 56 -1.66 -9.28 3.37
N CYS A 57 -1.33 -7.99 3.28
CA CYS A 57 -0.10 -7.43 3.81
C CYS A 57 -0.18 -7.26 5.33
N GLU A 58 -1.34 -6.88 5.85
CA GLU A 58 -1.60 -6.78 7.28
C GLU A 58 -1.46 -8.14 7.97
N GLU A 59 -2.07 -9.19 7.40
CA GLU A 59 -1.96 -10.55 7.91
C GLU A 59 -0.52 -11.03 7.93
N ALA A 60 0.22 -10.81 6.83
CA ALA A 60 1.63 -11.17 6.77
C ALA A 60 2.46 -10.37 7.81
N CYS A 61 2.24 -9.06 7.93
CA CYS A 61 2.92 -8.26 8.95
C CYS A 61 2.65 -8.78 10.37
N ARG A 62 1.40 -9.15 10.66
CA ARG A 62 1.02 -9.73 11.96
C ARG A 62 1.73 -11.04 12.23
N GLN A 63 1.84 -11.92 11.24
CA GLN A 63 2.51 -13.21 11.38
C GLN A 63 4.02 -13.08 11.66
N PHE A 64 4.66 -12.04 11.11
CA PHE A 64 6.09 -11.80 11.27
C PHE A 64 6.44 -10.77 12.35
N ASP A 65 5.45 -10.26 13.11
CA ASP A 65 5.59 -9.12 14.05
C ASP A 65 6.43 -7.99 13.43
N CYS A 66 5.97 -7.49 12.28
CA CYS A 66 6.76 -6.60 11.47
C CYS A 66 6.94 -5.20 12.09
N ALA A 67 8.04 -4.54 11.76
CA ALA A 67 8.26 -3.13 12.09
C ALA A 67 7.72 -2.18 11.01
N ALA A 68 7.67 -2.64 9.75
CA ALA A 68 7.14 -1.86 8.65
C ALA A 68 6.64 -2.72 7.49
N VAL A 69 5.77 -2.12 6.68
CA VAL A 69 5.26 -2.68 5.42
C VAL A 69 5.55 -1.69 4.30
N ASN A 70 6.28 -2.11 3.28
CA ASN A 70 6.32 -1.39 2.01
C ASN A 70 5.17 -1.86 1.13
N LEU A 71 4.53 -0.94 0.43
CA LEU A 71 3.55 -1.18 -0.63
C LEU A 71 4.15 -0.66 -1.93
N PHE A 72 4.20 -1.50 -2.95
CA PHE A 72 4.70 -1.15 -4.27
C PHE A 72 3.61 -1.37 -5.30
N GLN A 73 3.38 -0.36 -6.13
CA GLN A 73 2.61 -0.46 -7.35
C GLN A 73 3.58 -0.69 -8.51
N LEU A 74 3.66 -1.92 -8.99
CA LEU A 74 4.56 -2.32 -10.07
C LEU A 74 3.93 -2.14 -11.45
N SER A 75 2.60 -2.14 -11.52
CA SER A 75 1.82 -1.73 -12.70
C SER A 75 0.43 -1.25 -12.26
N GLU A 76 -0.44 -0.87 -13.20
CA GLU A 76 -1.81 -0.44 -12.90
C GLU A 76 -2.60 -1.49 -12.07
N PHE A 77 -2.33 -2.78 -12.28
CA PHE A 77 -3.06 -3.89 -11.64
C PHE A 77 -2.16 -4.85 -10.85
N TYR A 78 -0.89 -4.51 -10.68
CA TYR A 78 0.07 -5.40 -10.00
C TYR A 78 0.70 -4.71 -8.80
N PHE A 79 0.34 -5.21 -7.62
CA PHE A 79 0.80 -4.72 -6.33
C PHE A 79 1.57 -5.80 -5.60
N VAL A 80 2.58 -5.36 -4.86
CA VAL A 80 3.43 -6.19 -4.01
C VAL A 80 3.59 -5.47 -2.69
N CYS A 81 3.69 -6.22 -1.60
CA CYS A 81 4.16 -5.65 -0.34
C CYS A 81 5.31 -6.43 0.25
N GLU A 82 6.23 -5.71 0.86
CA GLU A 82 7.36 -6.28 1.59
C GLU A 82 7.16 -6.08 3.08
N ILE A 83 7.42 -7.14 3.84
CA ILE A 83 7.31 -7.16 5.29
C ILE A 83 8.71 -7.04 5.86
N LEU A 84 8.93 -6.00 6.66
CA LEU A 84 10.24 -5.67 7.25
C LEU A 84 10.19 -5.93 8.76
N GLN A 85 11.15 -6.70 9.27
CA GLN A 85 11.27 -6.95 10.71
C GLN A 85 11.93 -5.80 11.47
N TYR A 86 12.71 -4.97 10.79
CA TYR A 86 13.28 -3.74 11.34
C TYR A 86 13.45 -2.71 10.22
N VAL A 87 13.53 -1.43 10.58
CA VAL A 87 13.74 -0.30 9.65
C VAL A 87 15.06 0.40 9.96
N ASN A 88 15.90 0.58 8.94
CA ASN A 88 17.19 1.28 9.02
C ASN A 88 17.17 2.64 8.32
N GLY A 89 16.12 2.94 7.57
CA GLY A 89 15.97 4.22 6.88
C GLY A 89 14.74 4.26 6.00
N VAL A 90 14.46 5.46 5.48
CA VAL A 90 13.36 5.71 4.55
C VAL A 90 13.93 6.52 3.39
N ILE A 91 13.65 6.09 2.16
CA ILE A 91 14.11 6.79 0.95
C ILE A 91 12.93 7.17 0.07
N PRO A 92 13.03 8.25 -0.73
CA PRO A 92 12.03 8.56 -1.74
C PRO A 92 11.91 7.44 -2.78
N ALA A 93 10.69 7.03 -3.10
CA ALA A 93 10.41 6.02 -4.11
C ALA A 93 9.03 6.28 -4.76
N GLN A 94 9.03 6.55 -6.06
CA GLN A 94 7.79 6.75 -6.83
C GLN A 94 7.04 5.43 -6.99
N GLY A 95 5.70 5.47 -6.88
CA GLY A 95 4.88 4.26 -6.94
C GLY A 95 5.05 3.36 -5.71
N ALA A 96 5.57 3.89 -4.61
CA ALA A 96 5.73 3.18 -3.35
C ALA A 96 5.16 3.98 -2.18
N ALA A 97 4.79 3.27 -1.13
CA ALA A 97 4.47 3.83 0.17
C ALA A 97 5.00 2.92 1.26
N CYS A 98 5.37 3.48 2.41
CA CYS A 98 5.76 2.70 3.57
C CYS A 98 4.90 3.03 4.77
N TYR A 99 4.48 2.01 5.51
CA TYR A 99 3.87 2.12 6.83
C TYR A 99 4.86 1.65 7.90
N ILE A 100 5.13 2.49 8.91
CA ILE A 100 6.06 2.17 10.01
C ILE A 100 5.30 2.10 11.32
N GLY A 101 5.48 1.00 12.05
CA GLY A 101 4.89 0.78 13.38
C GLY A 101 5.54 1.68 14.44
N GLN A 102 4.73 2.18 15.38
CA GLN A 102 5.20 2.84 16.61
C GLN A 102 4.97 1.98 17.85
#